data_AF-A0A966DSE1-F1
#
_entry.id   AF-A0A966DSE1-F1
#
_cell.length_a   1.000
_cell.length_b   1.000
_cell.length_c   1.000
_cell.angle_alpha   90.00
_cell.angle_beta   90.00
_cell.angle_gamma   90.00
#
_symmetry.space_group_name_H-M   'P 1'
#
loop_
_entity.id
_entity.type
_entity.pdbx_description
1 polymer ?
#
loop_
_entity_poly.entity_id
_entity_poly.type
_entity_poly.pdbx_seq_one_letter_code
_entity_poly.pdbx_strand_id
1 'polypeptide(L)'
;MEQKNWFAALTAKRQNTVEALKLTGLKTFTNHIISTYHEPAHFIYELIQNADDAKATKARLELRKNGVLFSHNGSVSFSLTDPALEREPEVSPGHINAITAFALSPKKDDITNNIGRAGVGFKSVFQYTRTPHIYNPPYCFKIEQFVIPREVKPEPEFLHHAETTAFWLPFDRDDKSAEDCYEAIDEQLTRFKNPMLFLKSLRTIDVITVTDYNRFTKELEEIITSPPVSYIKTARVKLNNDTLIKFTQKVKIVDQTSKAYFLTIGVAFVLGINNQIAIGPEHDHYYRYAWCSLPTRHETRLNYAVNAPFILSPNREALKNNRTENTQLINALALLMEMALKSLKEMEYLDESFNDSLPDLKYITTGFMPIAKAAIKVFNMVM
;
A
#
# COMPACT_ATOMS: atom_id res chain seq x y z
N MET A 1 -7.59 -4.69 -33.96
CA MET A 1 -7.20 -6.07 -34.36
C MET A 1 -5.84 -6.45 -33.76
N GLU A 2 -4.87 -5.54 -33.65
CA GLU A 2 -3.56 -5.79 -33.02
C GLU A 2 -3.61 -6.13 -31.52
N GLN A 3 -4.45 -5.48 -30.71
CA GLN A 3 -4.50 -5.74 -29.25
C GLN A 3 -5.05 -7.12 -28.86
N LYS A 4 -5.97 -7.72 -29.63
CA LYS A 4 -6.42 -9.13 -29.43
C LYS A 4 -5.27 -10.11 -29.69
N ASN A 5 -4.37 -9.77 -30.61
CA ASN A 5 -3.18 -10.57 -30.89
C ASN A 5 -2.21 -10.55 -29.69
N TRP A 6 -2.06 -9.40 -29.01
CA TRP A 6 -1.18 -9.29 -27.85
C TRP A 6 -1.63 -10.08 -26.63
N PHE A 7 -2.94 -10.19 -26.35
CA PHE A 7 -3.39 -10.97 -25.18
C PHE A 7 -3.13 -12.46 -25.40
N ALA A 8 -3.44 -12.97 -26.59
CA ALA A 8 -3.13 -14.34 -26.99
C ALA A 8 -1.60 -14.59 -26.98
N ALA A 9 -0.81 -13.66 -27.51
CA ALA A 9 0.65 -13.74 -27.49
C ALA A 9 1.20 -13.73 -26.05
N LEU A 10 0.66 -12.92 -25.15
CA LEU A 10 1.05 -12.90 -23.74
C LEU A 10 0.73 -14.23 -23.08
N THR A 11 -0.47 -14.77 -23.33
CA THR A 11 -0.92 -16.08 -22.85
C THR A 11 0.05 -17.17 -23.29
N ALA A 12 0.37 -17.24 -24.58
CA ALA A 12 1.33 -18.21 -25.12
C ALA A 12 2.72 -18.04 -24.51
N LYS A 13 3.21 -16.80 -24.38
CA LYS A 13 4.51 -16.49 -23.76
C LYS A 13 4.57 -16.98 -22.31
N ARG A 14 3.54 -16.73 -21.51
CA ARG A 14 3.46 -17.17 -20.10
C ARG A 14 3.31 -18.68 -19.98
N GLN A 15 2.52 -19.33 -20.85
CA GLN A 15 2.43 -20.79 -20.93
C GLN A 15 3.80 -21.41 -21.20
N ASN A 16 4.54 -20.93 -22.20
CA ASN A 16 5.88 -21.42 -22.51
C ASN A 16 6.85 -21.24 -21.33
N THR A 17 6.73 -20.12 -20.61
CA THR A 17 7.52 -19.88 -19.39
C THR A 17 7.20 -20.88 -18.29
N VAL A 18 5.91 -21.15 -18.06
CA VAL A 18 5.44 -22.15 -17.09
C VAL A 18 5.95 -23.55 -17.45
N GLU A 19 5.82 -23.97 -18.71
CA GLU A 19 6.31 -25.29 -19.15
C GLU A 19 7.82 -25.43 -18.96
N ALA A 20 8.59 -24.39 -19.30
CA ALA A 20 10.04 -24.39 -19.08
C ALA A 20 10.42 -24.50 -17.58
N LEU A 21 9.64 -23.88 -16.69
CA LEU A 21 9.91 -23.88 -15.25
C LEU A 21 9.38 -25.13 -14.52
N LYS A 22 8.43 -25.87 -15.09
CA LYS A 22 7.91 -27.11 -14.47
C LYS A 22 9.04 -28.13 -14.22
N LEU A 23 9.98 -28.23 -15.15
CA LEU A 23 11.13 -29.14 -15.06
C LEU A 23 12.20 -28.67 -14.06
N THR A 24 12.19 -27.39 -13.68
CA THR A 24 13.26 -26.76 -12.87
C THR A 24 12.81 -26.33 -11.48
N GLY A 25 11.55 -26.59 -11.09
CA GLY A 25 11.06 -26.37 -9.72
C GLY A 25 10.01 -25.27 -9.56
N LEU A 26 9.14 -25.04 -10.56
CA LEU A 26 8.03 -24.07 -10.49
C LEU A 26 7.20 -24.17 -9.20
N LYS A 27 6.89 -25.39 -8.75
CA LYS A 27 6.11 -25.61 -7.52
C LYS A 27 6.88 -25.10 -6.29
N THR A 28 8.17 -25.37 -6.21
CA THR A 28 9.04 -24.86 -5.13
C THR A 28 9.10 -23.33 -5.15
N PHE A 29 9.24 -22.73 -6.33
CA PHE A 29 9.29 -21.27 -6.49
C PHE A 29 7.97 -20.58 -6.09
N THR A 30 6.84 -21.10 -6.57
CA THR A 30 5.51 -20.56 -6.23
C THR A 30 5.19 -20.72 -4.75
N ASN A 31 5.49 -21.89 -4.17
CA ASN A 31 5.37 -22.11 -2.73
C ASN A 31 6.24 -21.14 -1.92
N HIS A 32 7.47 -20.87 -2.38
CA HIS A 32 8.34 -19.90 -1.73
C HIS A 32 7.72 -18.50 -1.72
N ILE A 33 7.19 -18.01 -2.85
CA ILE A 33 6.52 -16.70 -2.91
C ILE A 33 5.33 -16.66 -1.97
N ILE A 34 4.46 -17.68 -1.99
CA ILE A 34 3.28 -17.76 -1.12
C ILE A 34 3.69 -17.76 0.35
N SER A 35 4.76 -18.48 0.71
CA SER A 35 5.28 -18.56 2.08
C SER A 35 6.00 -17.29 2.56
N THR A 36 6.38 -16.39 1.65
CA THR A 36 7.07 -15.13 1.98
C THR A 36 6.12 -14.14 2.66
N TYR A 37 4.81 -14.30 2.46
CA TYR A 37 3.78 -13.51 3.12
C TYR A 37 3.30 -14.25 4.38
N HIS A 38 3.74 -13.79 5.54
CA HIS A 38 3.41 -14.46 6.81
C HIS A 38 2.05 -14.07 7.37
N GLU A 39 1.58 -12.88 7.02
CA GLU A 39 0.28 -12.38 7.47
C GLU A 39 -0.88 -12.90 6.62
N PRO A 40 -1.90 -13.53 7.25
CA PRO A 40 -3.15 -13.85 6.58
C PRO A 40 -3.79 -12.59 5.97
N ALA A 41 -4.25 -12.70 4.73
CA ALA A 41 -5.05 -11.67 4.06
C ALA A 41 -4.33 -10.34 3.76
N HIS A 42 -2.99 -10.33 3.77
CA HIS A 42 -2.18 -9.17 3.35
C HIS A 42 -2.56 -8.62 1.96
N PHE A 43 -3.07 -9.49 1.07
CA PHE A 43 -3.53 -9.12 -0.26
C PHE A 43 -4.58 -8.01 -0.25
N ILE A 44 -5.36 -7.84 0.82
CA ILE A 44 -6.37 -6.78 0.95
C ILE A 44 -5.71 -5.40 0.83
N TYR A 45 -4.59 -5.19 1.50
CA TYR A 45 -3.83 -3.94 1.42
C TYR A 45 -3.27 -3.72 0.02
N GLU A 46 -2.82 -4.77 -0.66
CA GLU A 46 -2.34 -4.68 -2.03
C GLU A 46 -3.46 -4.30 -3.02
N LEU A 47 -4.68 -4.83 -2.83
CA LEU A 47 -5.85 -4.43 -3.62
C LEU A 47 -6.28 -2.98 -3.34
N ILE A 48 -6.21 -2.53 -2.09
CA ILE A 48 -6.48 -1.13 -1.72
C ILE A 48 -5.45 -0.19 -2.36
N GLN A 49 -4.16 -0.56 -2.36
CA GLN A 49 -3.11 0.21 -3.03
C GLN A 49 -3.38 0.29 -4.54
N ASN A 50 -3.74 -0.83 -5.17
CA ASN A 50 -4.08 -0.86 -6.60
C ASN A 50 -5.27 0.08 -6.92
N ALA A 51 -6.28 0.12 -6.06
CA ALA A 51 -7.41 1.05 -6.21
C ALA A 51 -6.96 2.52 -6.09
N ASP A 52 -6.13 2.86 -5.10
CA ASP A 52 -5.61 4.23 -4.92
C ASP A 52 -4.73 4.68 -6.11
N ASP A 53 -3.86 3.79 -6.59
CA ASP A 53 -3.00 4.00 -7.76
C ASP A 53 -3.84 4.17 -9.05
N ALA A 54 -4.96 3.45 -9.14
CA ALA A 54 -5.95 3.62 -10.20
C ALA A 54 -6.82 4.88 -10.03
N LYS A 55 -6.52 5.73 -9.03
CA LYS A 55 -7.24 6.96 -8.68
C LYS A 55 -8.69 6.72 -8.28
N ALA A 56 -9.00 5.56 -7.72
CA ALA A 56 -10.32 5.30 -7.15
C ALA A 56 -10.57 6.24 -5.96
N THR A 57 -11.82 6.66 -5.81
CA THR A 57 -12.29 7.42 -4.63
C THR A 57 -13.08 6.52 -3.68
N LYS A 58 -13.62 5.41 -4.18
CA LYS A 58 -14.37 4.41 -3.43
C LYS A 58 -13.88 3.01 -3.80
N ALA A 59 -13.73 2.17 -2.79
CA ALA A 59 -13.52 0.74 -2.93
C ALA A 59 -14.49 -0.04 -2.04
N ARG A 60 -14.75 -1.29 -2.41
CA ARG A 60 -15.62 -2.21 -1.69
C ARG A 60 -14.94 -3.56 -1.60
N LEU A 61 -14.98 -4.17 -0.42
CA LEU A 61 -14.52 -5.53 -0.16
C LEU A 61 -15.69 -6.33 0.41
N GLU A 62 -16.09 -7.38 -0.28
CA GLU A 62 -17.11 -8.32 0.15
C GLU A 62 -16.47 -9.69 0.40
N LEU A 63 -16.47 -10.14 1.65
CA LEU A 63 -16.13 -11.50 2.02
C LEU A 63 -17.37 -12.38 1.88
N ARG A 64 -17.33 -13.32 0.93
CA ARG A 64 -18.38 -14.31 0.67
C ARG A 64 -17.89 -15.70 1.10
N LYS A 65 -18.81 -16.62 1.37
CA LYS A 65 -18.46 -18.00 1.78
C LYS A 65 -17.54 -18.72 0.78
N ASN A 66 -17.62 -18.37 -0.50
CA ASN A 66 -16.89 -19.01 -1.58
C ASN A 66 -15.76 -18.14 -2.17
N GLY A 67 -15.48 -16.97 -1.60
CA GLY A 67 -14.41 -16.10 -2.10
C GLY A 67 -14.50 -14.65 -1.65
N VAL A 68 -13.57 -13.84 -2.13
CA VAL A 68 -13.55 -12.39 -1.90
C VAL A 68 -13.84 -11.65 -3.19
N LEU A 69 -14.79 -10.73 -3.16
CA LEU A 69 -15.02 -9.74 -4.22
C LEU A 69 -14.46 -8.39 -3.76
N PHE A 70 -13.47 -7.85 -4.46
CA PHE A 70 -12.98 -6.50 -4.23
C PHE A 70 -13.21 -5.65 -5.48
N SER A 71 -13.82 -4.49 -5.35
CA SER A 71 -14.14 -3.64 -6.48
C SER A 71 -13.92 -2.16 -6.17
N HIS A 72 -13.71 -1.35 -7.22
CA HIS A 72 -13.44 0.08 -7.06
C HIS A 72 -13.83 0.88 -8.31
N ASN A 73 -13.97 2.20 -8.13
CA ASN A 73 -14.33 3.16 -9.19
C ASN A 73 -13.12 3.88 -9.79
N GLY A 74 -12.01 3.16 -9.97
CA GLY A 74 -10.76 3.75 -10.48
C GLY A 74 -10.91 4.23 -11.93
N SER A 75 -10.30 5.36 -12.27
CA SER A 75 -10.36 5.90 -13.64
C SER A 75 -9.26 5.33 -14.56
N VAL A 76 -8.26 4.65 -14.00
CA VAL A 76 -7.16 4.05 -14.76
C VAL A 76 -7.50 2.60 -15.11
N SER A 77 -7.69 2.33 -16.40
CA SER A 77 -7.96 0.99 -16.91
C SER A 77 -6.71 0.11 -16.98
N PHE A 78 -6.91 -1.21 -16.94
CA PHE A 78 -5.90 -2.20 -17.25
C PHE A 78 -5.39 -1.99 -18.68
N SER A 79 -4.07 -2.00 -18.81
CA SER A 79 -3.37 -1.82 -20.07
C SER A 79 -2.60 -3.08 -20.43
N LEU A 80 -2.39 -3.27 -21.73
CA LEU A 80 -1.61 -4.35 -22.30
C LEU A 80 -0.55 -3.74 -23.22
N THR A 81 0.70 -4.13 -23.02
CA THR A 81 1.82 -3.78 -23.89
C THR A 81 2.22 -5.00 -24.69
N ASP A 82 2.77 -4.80 -25.88
CA ASP A 82 3.33 -5.88 -26.70
C ASP A 82 4.24 -6.78 -25.84
N PRO A 83 3.90 -8.08 -25.70
CA PRO A 83 4.70 -9.02 -24.93
C PRO A 83 6.14 -9.15 -25.41
N ALA A 84 6.45 -8.84 -26.68
CA ALA A 84 7.81 -8.84 -27.19
C ALA A 84 8.65 -7.70 -26.57
N LEU A 85 8.02 -6.55 -26.30
CA LEU A 85 8.70 -5.33 -25.84
C LEU A 85 8.71 -5.17 -24.31
N GLU A 86 8.01 -6.02 -23.55
CA GLU A 86 7.85 -5.85 -22.10
C GLU A 86 9.16 -5.87 -21.28
N ARG A 87 10.29 -6.30 -21.89
CA ARG A 87 11.62 -6.32 -21.28
C ARG A 87 12.50 -5.16 -21.72
N GLU A 88 12.10 -4.39 -22.72
CA GLU A 88 12.89 -3.29 -23.27
C GLU A 88 13.09 -2.19 -22.21
N PRO A 89 14.31 -1.63 -22.06
CA PRO A 89 14.63 -0.55 -21.10
C PRO A 89 13.60 0.58 -21.07
N GLU A 90 13.24 1.06 -22.26
CA GLU A 90 12.43 2.26 -22.48
C GLU A 90 10.91 2.01 -22.49
N VAL A 91 10.48 0.75 -22.38
CA VAL A 91 9.06 0.38 -22.48
C VAL A 91 8.53 0.03 -21.10
N SER A 92 7.50 0.76 -20.68
CA SER A 92 6.77 0.40 -19.47
C SER A 92 5.81 -0.78 -19.74
N PRO A 93 5.90 -1.87 -18.97
CA PRO A 93 4.97 -2.98 -19.12
C PRO A 93 3.55 -2.53 -18.74
N GLY A 94 2.56 -2.94 -19.54
CA GLY A 94 1.15 -2.73 -19.23
C GLY A 94 0.73 -3.48 -17.96
N HIS A 95 -0.40 -3.07 -17.38
CA HIS A 95 -0.92 -3.66 -16.14
C HIS A 95 -1.04 -5.20 -16.23
N ILE A 96 -1.55 -5.73 -17.34
CA ILE A 96 -1.69 -7.18 -17.55
C ILE A 96 -0.33 -7.85 -17.66
N ASN A 97 0.64 -7.26 -18.37
CA ASN A 97 2.01 -7.79 -18.45
C ASN A 97 2.66 -7.89 -17.05
N ALA A 98 2.50 -6.84 -16.24
CA ALA A 98 3.11 -6.71 -14.92
C ALA A 98 2.50 -7.70 -13.91
N ILE A 99 1.17 -7.78 -13.82
CA ILE A 99 0.48 -8.69 -12.88
C ILE A 99 0.68 -10.17 -13.22
N THR A 100 0.92 -10.48 -14.50
CA THR A 100 1.20 -11.83 -15.01
C THR A 100 2.69 -12.16 -15.07
N ALA A 101 3.60 -11.29 -14.62
CA ALA A 101 5.02 -11.61 -14.60
C ALA A 101 5.36 -12.58 -13.44
N PHE A 102 6.39 -13.42 -13.63
CA PHE A 102 6.95 -14.31 -12.59
C PHE A 102 7.83 -13.58 -11.55
N ALA A 103 7.73 -12.25 -11.49
CA ALA A 103 8.84 -11.34 -11.17
C ALA A 103 9.89 -11.40 -12.29
N LEU A 104 9.77 -10.48 -13.26
CA LEU A 104 10.99 -9.89 -13.79
C LEU A 104 11.58 -9.20 -12.56
N SER A 105 12.82 -9.55 -12.16
CA SER A 105 13.57 -8.71 -11.24
C SER A 105 13.28 -7.25 -11.60
N PRO A 106 12.97 -6.36 -10.63
CA PRO A 106 13.05 -4.95 -10.96
C PRO A 106 14.42 -4.78 -11.64
N LYS A 107 14.42 -4.23 -12.86
CA LYS A 107 15.64 -3.57 -13.36
C LYS A 107 16.14 -2.78 -12.15
N LYS A 108 17.37 -3.07 -11.73
CA LYS A 108 18.04 -2.48 -10.56
C LYS A 108 17.31 -1.24 -10.04
N ASP A 109 16.68 -1.38 -8.88
CA ASP A 109 16.49 -0.24 -7.99
C ASP A 109 15.75 0.99 -8.57
N ASP A 110 14.68 0.77 -9.35
CA ASP A 110 13.86 1.89 -9.79
C ASP A 110 13.04 2.47 -8.61
N ILE A 111 13.52 3.59 -8.06
CA ILE A 111 12.86 4.36 -6.99
C ILE A 111 11.66 5.16 -7.51
N THR A 112 11.43 5.21 -8.83
CA THR A 112 10.33 6.01 -9.39
C THR A 112 9.01 5.30 -9.31
N ASN A 113 8.26 5.64 -8.26
CA ASN A 113 6.79 5.67 -8.23
C ASN A 113 6.09 4.71 -9.20
N ASN A 114 5.88 3.49 -8.72
CA ASN A 114 4.56 2.90 -8.53
C ASN A 114 4.74 1.78 -7.50
N ILE A 115 4.28 2.02 -6.28
CA ILE A 115 4.11 0.98 -5.25
C ILE A 115 3.04 0.03 -5.81
N GLY A 116 3.45 -0.93 -6.63
CA GLY A 116 2.54 -1.77 -7.42
C GLY A 116 3.07 -2.22 -8.78
N ARG A 117 4.22 -1.71 -9.26
CA ARG A 117 4.77 -2.09 -10.59
C ARG A 117 5.46 -3.45 -10.65
N ALA A 118 5.80 -4.05 -9.51
CA ALA A 118 6.13 -5.47 -9.44
C ALA A 118 4.88 -6.18 -8.94
N GLY A 119 4.15 -6.88 -9.83
CA GLY A 119 2.98 -7.70 -9.49
C GLY A 119 3.22 -8.83 -8.49
N VAL A 120 4.35 -8.79 -7.77
CA VAL A 120 4.74 -9.61 -6.62
C VAL A 120 3.74 -9.43 -5.49
N GLY A 121 3.41 -8.18 -5.11
CA GLY A 121 2.42 -7.90 -4.06
C GLY A 121 1.06 -8.54 -4.34
N PHE A 122 0.58 -8.43 -5.58
CA PHE A 122 -0.64 -9.11 -6.03
C PHE A 122 -0.56 -10.64 -5.89
N LYS A 123 0.62 -11.27 -5.97
CA LYS A 123 0.73 -12.73 -5.84
C LYS A 123 0.31 -13.25 -4.46
N SER A 124 0.22 -12.39 -3.44
CA SER A 124 -0.33 -12.75 -2.14
C SER A 124 -1.76 -13.30 -2.21
N VAL A 125 -2.56 -12.96 -3.24
CA VAL A 125 -3.91 -13.54 -3.44
C VAL A 125 -3.86 -15.07 -3.59
N PHE A 126 -2.75 -15.62 -4.12
CA PHE A 126 -2.62 -17.06 -4.33
C PHE A 126 -2.54 -17.86 -3.03
N GLN A 127 -2.45 -17.22 -1.86
CA GLN A 127 -2.64 -17.87 -0.56
C GLN A 127 -4.04 -18.45 -0.36
N TYR A 128 -5.03 -17.90 -1.06
CA TYR A 128 -6.47 -18.22 -0.89
C TYR A 128 -7.16 -18.65 -2.18
N THR A 129 -6.62 -18.30 -3.35
CA THR A 129 -7.17 -18.69 -4.65
C THR A 129 -6.11 -19.30 -5.57
N ARG A 130 -6.51 -20.18 -6.49
CA ARG A 130 -5.71 -20.66 -7.62
C ARG A 130 -5.96 -19.86 -8.89
N THR A 131 -7.15 -19.26 -9.00
CA THR A 131 -7.61 -18.59 -10.22
C THR A 131 -8.17 -17.21 -9.90
N PRO A 132 -7.36 -16.21 -9.52
CA PRO A 132 -7.88 -14.85 -9.35
C PRO A 132 -8.45 -14.32 -10.68
N HIS A 133 -9.65 -13.79 -10.65
CA HIS A 133 -10.35 -13.15 -11.76
C HIS A 133 -10.26 -11.63 -11.65
N ILE A 134 -10.09 -10.96 -12.78
CA ILE A 134 -10.02 -9.51 -12.91
C ILE A 134 -11.00 -9.09 -14.01
N TYR A 135 -11.91 -8.19 -13.67
CA TYR A 135 -12.92 -7.62 -14.55
C TYR A 135 -12.69 -6.12 -14.68
N ASN A 136 -12.18 -5.68 -15.82
CA ASN A 136 -12.06 -4.27 -16.17
C ASN A 136 -12.19 -4.12 -17.70
N PRO A 137 -13.44 -4.02 -18.23
CA PRO A 137 -13.67 -3.97 -19.67
C PRO A 137 -12.77 -2.94 -20.38
N PRO A 138 -12.20 -3.29 -21.55
CA PRO A 138 -12.47 -4.50 -22.33
C PRO A 138 -11.73 -5.76 -21.85
N TYR A 139 -10.86 -5.67 -20.84
CA TYR A 139 -10.07 -6.80 -20.35
C TYR A 139 -10.76 -7.49 -19.17
N CYS A 140 -11.34 -8.66 -19.45
CA CYS A 140 -11.84 -9.56 -18.41
C CYS A 140 -11.05 -10.86 -18.52
N PHE A 141 -10.34 -11.23 -17.46
CA PHE A 141 -9.48 -12.40 -17.48
C PHE A 141 -9.31 -13.02 -16.09
N LYS A 142 -8.97 -14.31 -16.07
CA LYS A 142 -8.44 -14.98 -14.87
C LYS A 142 -6.98 -15.30 -15.06
N ILE A 143 -6.25 -15.46 -13.96
CA ILE A 143 -4.85 -15.88 -13.99
C ILE A 143 -4.76 -17.33 -13.51
N GLU A 144 -4.32 -18.22 -14.39
CA GLU A 144 -4.06 -19.63 -14.07
C GLU A 144 -2.58 -19.87 -13.86
N GLN A 145 -2.22 -20.90 -13.09
CA GLN A 145 -0.84 -21.33 -12.88
C GLN A 145 0.09 -20.15 -12.53
N PHE A 146 -0.40 -19.27 -11.64
CA PHE A 146 0.29 -18.09 -11.11
C PHE A 146 0.49 -16.91 -12.07
N VAL A 147 0.55 -17.15 -13.39
CA VAL A 147 0.95 -16.13 -14.37
C VAL A 147 0.23 -16.18 -15.72
N ILE A 148 -0.56 -17.20 -16.02
CA ILE A 148 -1.14 -17.37 -17.35
C ILE A 148 -2.48 -16.64 -17.41
N PRO A 149 -2.59 -15.51 -18.14
CA PRO A 149 -3.88 -14.86 -18.29
C PRO A 149 -4.77 -15.67 -19.25
N ARG A 150 -6.05 -15.80 -18.95
CA ARG A 150 -7.08 -16.40 -19.81
C ARG A 150 -8.28 -15.49 -19.86
N GLU A 151 -8.74 -15.12 -21.06
CA GLU A 151 -9.95 -14.31 -21.21
C GLU A 151 -11.16 -15.03 -20.59
N VAL A 152 -12.01 -14.25 -19.93
CA VAL A 152 -13.31 -14.70 -19.43
C VAL A 152 -14.39 -13.75 -19.93
N LYS A 153 -15.64 -14.22 -19.92
CA LYS A 153 -16.77 -13.34 -20.21
C LYS A 153 -16.88 -12.27 -19.12
N PRO A 154 -17.29 -11.03 -19.45
CA PRO A 154 -17.63 -10.05 -18.43
C PRO A 154 -18.72 -10.59 -17.50
N GLU A 155 -18.62 -10.29 -16.22
CA GLU A 155 -19.63 -10.62 -15.20
C GLU A 155 -20.16 -9.29 -14.62
N PRO A 156 -21.25 -8.73 -15.17
CA PRO A 156 -21.76 -7.42 -14.76
C PRO A 156 -22.12 -7.33 -13.27
N GLU A 157 -22.49 -8.45 -12.64
CA GLU A 157 -22.83 -8.51 -11.21
C GLU A 157 -21.64 -8.21 -10.29
N PHE A 158 -20.40 -8.36 -10.78
CA PHE A 158 -19.19 -8.05 -10.02
C PHE A 158 -18.78 -6.58 -10.11
N LEU A 159 -19.34 -5.84 -11.07
CA LEU A 159 -19.14 -4.41 -11.22
C LEU A 159 -20.43 -3.71 -10.78
N HIS A 160 -20.49 -3.25 -9.53
CA HIS A 160 -21.63 -2.42 -9.10
C HIS A 160 -21.70 -1.16 -9.97
N HIS A 161 -22.87 -0.53 -10.11
CA HIS A 161 -23.15 0.50 -11.15
C HIS A 161 -22.06 1.57 -11.39
N ALA A 162 -21.33 2.01 -10.35
CA ALA A 162 -20.31 3.05 -10.46
C ALA A 162 -18.86 2.52 -10.46
N GLU A 163 -18.66 1.21 -10.35
CA GLU A 163 -17.37 0.55 -10.29
C GLU A 163 -16.88 0.20 -11.68
N THR A 164 -15.57 0.31 -11.88
CA THR A 164 -14.91 0.12 -13.17
C THR A 164 -14.03 -1.13 -13.18
N THR A 165 -13.58 -1.56 -12.01
CA THR A 165 -12.69 -2.70 -11.84
C THR A 165 -13.17 -3.57 -10.68
N ALA A 166 -13.18 -4.89 -10.89
CA ALA A 166 -13.44 -5.88 -9.85
C ALA A 166 -12.42 -7.02 -9.90
N PHE A 167 -12.10 -7.55 -8.72
CA PHE A 167 -11.28 -8.71 -8.47
C PHE A 167 -12.14 -9.75 -7.76
N TRP A 168 -12.33 -10.90 -8.39
CA TRP A 168 -12.98 -12.05 -7.77
C TRP A 168 -11.94 -13.12 -7.44
N LEU A 169 -11.84 -13.45 -6.16
CA LEU A 169 -10.86 -14.39 -5.62
C LEU A 169 -11.61 -15.60 -5.06
N PRO A 170 -11.93 -16.61 -5.89
CA PRO A 170 -12.64 -17.80 -5.41
C PRO A 170 -11.75 -18.62 -4.47
N PHE A 171 -12.35 -19.22 -3.43
CA PHE A 171 -11.66 -20.17 -2.55
C PHE A 171 -11.60 -21.56 -3.20
N ASP A 172 -10.80 -21.68 -4.26
CA ASP A 172 -10.72 -22.85 -5.14
C ASP A 172 -9.42 -23.65 -4.96
N ARG A 173 -8.76 -23.52 -3.80
CA ARG A 173 -7.55 -24.28 -3.47
C ARG A 173 -7.88 -25.72 -3.06
N ASP A 174 -7.08 -26.68 -3.50
CA ASP A 174 -7.27 -28.10 -3.14
C ASP A 174 -6.76 -28.42 -1.73
N ASP A 175 -5.84 -27.61 -1.21
CA ASP A 175 -5.14 -27.80 0.07
C ASP A 175 -5.69 -26.94 1.21
N LYS A 176 -6.76 -26.17 0.97
CA LYS A 176 -7.46 -25.35 1.97
C LYS A 176 -8.96 -25.36 1.69
N SER A 177 -9.77 -25.57 2.72
CA SER A 177 -11.23 -25.47 2.55
C SER A 177 -11.68 -24.01 2.38
N ALA A 178 -12.86 -23.81 1.80
CA ALA A 178 -13.44 -22.48 1.66
C ALA A 178 -13.80 -21.88 3.03
N GLU A 179 -14.21 -22.74 3.97
CA GLU A 179 -14.49 -22.41 5.36
C GLU A 179 -13.24 -21.89 6.08
N ASP A 180 -12.10 -22.60 6.00
CA ASP A 180 -10.83 -22.15 6.62
C ASP A 180 -10.37 -20.81 6.03
N CYS A 181 -10.53 -20.63 4.71
CA CYS A 181 -10.19 -19.38 4.04
C CYS A 181 -11.08 -18.23 4.51
N TYR A 182 -12.39 -18.48 4.63
CA TYR A 182 -13.36 -17.51 5.13
C TYR A 182 -13.00 -17.09 6.56
N GLU A 183 -12.87 -18.04 7.48
CA GLU A 183 -12.60 -17.77 8.89
C GLU A 183 -11.30 -16.98 9.09
N ALA A 184 -10.24 -17.36 8.38
CA ALA A 184 -8.95 -16.66 8.45
C ALA A 184 -9.04 -15.20 7.97
N ILE A 185 -9.81 -14.92 6.92
CA ILE A 185 -10.00 -13.56 6.41
C ILE A 185 -10.95 -12.77 7.31
N ASP A 186 -12.04 -13.39 7.77
CA ASP A 186 -13.02 -12.76 8.66
C ASP A 186 -12.37 -12.29 9.96
N GLU A 187 -11.54 -13.13 10.60
CA GLU A 187 -10.77 -12.75 11.80
C GLU A 187 -9.91 -11.49 11.54
N GLN A 188 -9.24 -11.41 10.38
CA GLN A 188 -8.44 -10.24 10.03
C GLN A 188 -9.32 -9.00 9.80
N LEU A 189 -10.49 -9.16 9.19
CA LEU A 189 -11.43 -8.07 8.97
C LEU A 189 -11.99 -7.50 10.29
N THR A 190 -12.14 -8.32 11.34
CA THR A 190 -12.54 -7.83 12.67
C THR A 190 -11.52 -6.84 13.27
N ARG A 191 -10.24 -6.98 12.91
CA ARG A 191 -9.13 -6.12 13.37
C ARG A 191 -8.78 -5.02 12.39
N PHE A 192 -9.48 -4.95 11.25
CA PHE A 192 -9.17 -4.02 10.18
C PHE A 192 -9.40 -2.57 10.63
N LYS A 193 -8.35 -1.77 10.57
CA LYS A 193 -8.37 -0.33 10.87
C LYS A 193 -8.32 0.49 9.59
N ASN A 194 -8.76 1.74 9.66
CA ASN A 194 -8.79 2.65 8.52
C ASN A 194 -7.37 2.86 7.94
N PRO A 195 -7.08 2.35 6.72
CA PRO A 195 -5.73 2.39 6.18
C PRO A 195 -5.48 3.63 5.31
N MET A 196 -6.42 4.59 5.26
CA MET A 196 -6.40 5.62 4.22
C MET A 196 -5.53 6.85 4.55
N LEU A 197 -4.88 6.93 5.73
CA LEU A 197 -4.17 8.13 6.20
C LEU A 197 -3.26 8.78 5.12
N PHE A 198 -2.40 7.97 4.50
CA PHE A 198 -1.44 8.41 3.48
C PHE A 198 -1.82 8.07 2.04
N LEU A 199 -2.96 7.41 1.81
CA LEU A 199 -3.52 7.21 0.46
C LEU A 199 -3.92 8.54 -0.18
N LYS A 200 -3.81 8.65 -1.50
CA LYS A 200 -3.96 9.93 -2.21
C LYS A 200 -5.41 10.19 -2.60
N SER A 201 -6.03 9.20 -3.22
CA SER A 201 -7.29 9.30 -3.95
C SER A 201 -8.46 8.69 -3.18
N LEU A 202 -8.26 7.55 -2.53
CA LEU A 202 -9.32 6.87 -1.80
C LEU A 202 -9.91 7.74 -0.67
N ARG A 203 -11.23 7.71 -0.56
CA ARG A 203 -12.03 8.44 0.42
C ARG A 203 -13.01 7.54 1.17
N THR A 204 -13.41 6.43 0.57
CA THR A 204 -14.32 5.46 1.21
C THR A 204 -13.89 4.04 0.91
N ILE A 205 -13.91 3.19 1.93
CA ILE A 205 -13.77 1.74 1.80
C ILE A 205 -14.95 1.11 2.55
N ASP A 206 -15.78 0.38 1.83
CA ASP A 206 -16.85 -0.43 2.43
C ASP A 206 -16.36 -1.88 2.57
N VAL A 207 -16.40 -2.42 3.78
CA VAL A 207 -16.05 -3.81 4.11
C VAL A 207 -17.31 -4.53 4.53
N ILE A 208 -17.63 -5.61 3.86
CA ILE A 208 -18.90 -6.34 3.98
C ILE A 208 -18.58 -7.81 4.21
N THR A 209 -19.10 -8.37 5.28
CA THR A 209 -19.08 -9.80 5.56
C THR A 209 -20.52 -10.32 5.56
N VAL A 210 -20.73 -11.60 5.89
CA VAL A 210 -22.08 -12.15 6.06
C VAL A 210 -22.82 -11.50 7.23
N THR A 211 -22.08 -11.05 8.25
CA THR A 211 -22.63 -10.54 9.52
C THR A 211 -22.58 -9.02 9.62
N ASP A 212 -21.56 -8.40 9.02
CA ASP A 212 -21.19 -7.02 9.33
C ASP A 212 -21.04 -6.16 8.08
N TYR A 213 -21.33 -4.87 8.28
CA TYR A 213 -21.07 -3.81 7.32
C TYR A 213 -20.28 -2.71 8.02
N ASN A 214 -19.04 -2.50 7.58
CA ASN A 214 -18.14 -1.48 8.10
C ASN A 214 -17.76 -0.49 7.00
N ARG A 215 -18.02 0.80 7.23
CA ARG A 215 -17.62 1.88 6.32
C ARG A 215 -16.47 2.68 6.91
N PHE A 216 -15.37 2.73 6.20
CA PHE A 216 -14.22 3.58 6.50
C PHE A 216 -14.27 4.84 5.64
N THR A 217 -14.12 6.02 6.24
CA THR A 217 -14.15 7.30 5.53
C THR A 217 -12.86 8.08 5.75
N LYS A 218 -12.53 8.92 4.77
CA LYS A 218 -11.44 9.89 4.86
C LYS A 218 -11.91 11.24 4.34
N GLU A 219 -11.78 12.25 5.18
CA GLU A 219 -11.94 13.66 4.81
C GLU A 219 -10.59 14.36 4.95
N LEU A 220 -10.32 15.32 4.06
CA LEU A 220 -9.05 16.04 3.99
C LEU A 220 -9.34 17.52 3.86
N GLU A 221 -8.83 18.30 4.79
CA GLU A 221 -8.88 19.76 4.81
C GLU A 221 -7.44 20.30 4.76
N GLU A 222 -7.04 20.94 3.66
CA GLU A 222 -5.73 21.59 3.58
C GLU A 222 -5.72 22.85 4.44
N ILE A 223 -4.71 23.00 5.30
CA ILE A 223 -4.53 24.16 6.17
C ILE A 223 -3.52 25.09 5.50
N ILE A 224 -3.97 26.29 5.15
CA ILE A 224 -3.10 27.33 4.59
C ILE A 224 -2.47 28.09 5.74
N THR A 225 -1.15 27.97 5.90
CA THR A 225 -0.39 28.78 6.86
C THR A 225 -0.10 30.17 6.29
N SER A 226 -0.03 31.18 7.16
CA SER A 226 0.32 32.56 6.79
C SER A 226 1.52 33.04 7.63
N PRO A 227 2.69 33.30 7.01
CA PRO A 227 2.99 33.11 5.59
C PRO A 227 3.04 31.61 5.22
N PRO A 228 2.74 31.24 3.96
CA PRO A 228 2.82 29.85 3.54
C PRO A 228 4.26 29.35 3.65
N VAL A 229 4.47 28.29 4.42
CA VAL A 229 5.76 27.60 4.47
C VAL A 229 5.92 26.86 3.14
N SER A 230 6.67 27.45 2.19
CA SER A 230 6.65 27.08 0.76
C SER A 230 7.02 25.63 0.42
N TYR A 231 7.47 24.86 1.41
CA TYR A 231 7.97 23.50 1.26
C TYR A 231 7.22 22.46 2.12
N ILE A 232 6.26 22.86 2.95
CA ILE A 232 5.42 21.93 3.73
C ILE A 232 3.95 22.17 3.43
N LYS A 233 3.22 21.08 3.20
CA LYS A 233 1.76 21.07 3.18
C LYS A 233 1.23 20.51 4.49
N THR A 234 0.35 21.26 5.15
CA THR A 234 -0.35 20.85 6.35
C THR A 234 -1.81 20.54 6.01
N ALA A 235 -2.36 19.47 6.58
CA ALA A 235 -3.76 19.14 6.40
C ALA A 235 -4.33 18.49 7.66
N ARG A 236 -5.59 18.80 7.98
CA ARG A 236 -6.40 18.03 8.90
C ARG A 236 -7.00 16.85 8.15
N VAL A 237 -6.86 15.64 8.69
CA VAL A 237 -7.37 14.40 8.13
C VAL A 237 -8.32 13.79 9.13
N LYS A 238 -9.58 13.62 8.76
CA LYS A 238 -10.55 12.87 9.57
C LYS A 238 -10.68 11.47 9.03
N LEU A 239 -10.46 10.47 9.88
CA LEU A 239 -10.57 9.05 9.58
C LEU A 239 -11.61 8.43 10.51
N ASN A 240 -12.83 8.24 10.01
CA ASN A 240 -13.98 7.88 10.84
C ASN A 240 -14.14 8.87 12.03
N ASN A 241 -13.81 8.42 13.24
CA ASN A 241 -13.92 9.19 14.48
C ASN A 241 -12.61 9.87 14.89
N ASP A 242 -11.49 9.47 14.30
CA ASP A 242 -10.18 10.02 14.63
C ASP A 242 -9.90 11.26 13.78
N THR A 243 -9.27 12.26 14.39
CA THR A 243 -8.75 13.42 13.68
C THR A 243 -7.24 13.44 13.80
N LEU A 244 -6.54 13.62 12.68
CA LEU A 244 -5.11 13.73 12.64
C LEU A 244 -4.70 15.02 11.96
N ILE A 245 -3.58 15.58 12.38
CA ILE A 245 -2.89 16.63 11.63
C ILE A 245 -1.67 16.04 10.92
N LYS A 246 -1.63 16.22 9.61
CA LYS A 246 -0.64 15.63 8.72
C LYS A 246 0.18 16.71 8.05
N PHE A 247 1.49 16.53 8.09
CA PHE A 247 2.46 17.36 7.38
C PHE A 247 3.09 16.52 6.27
N THR A 248 3.22 17.10 5.07
CA THR A 248 3.87 16.45 3.94
C THR A 248 4.84 17.37 3.22
N GLN A 249 5.91 16.80 2.70
CA GLN A 249 6.97 17.52 2.00
C GLN A 249 7.46 16.72 0.80
N LYS A 250 7.79 17.39 -0.30
CA LYS A 250 8.54 16.80 -1.40
C LYS A 250 10.03 16.97 -1.14
N VAL A 251 10.77 15.87 -1.19
CA VAL A 251 12.22 15.83 -0.93
C VAL A 251 12.95 15.18 -2.09
N LYS A 252 14.17 15.66 -2.35
CA LYS A 252 15.06 15.10 -3.36
C LYS A 252 15.81 13.92 -2.77
N ILE A 253 15.76 12.77 -3.43
CA ILE A 253 16.46 11.53 -3.06
C ILE A 253 17.31 11.09 -4.24
N VAL A 254 18.51 10.59 -3.97
CA VAL A 254 19.44 10.06 -4.97
C VAL A 254 19.59 8.53 -4.77
N ASP A 255 19.36 7.71 -5.80
CA ASP A 255 19.64 6.27 -5.73
C ASP A 255 21.15 5.98 -5.72
N GLN A 256 21.47 4.71 -5.46
CA GLN A 256 22.79 4.15 -5.64
C GLN A 256 23.36 4.28 -7.07
N THR A 257 22.52 4.56 -8.08
CA THR A 257 22.95 4.82 -9.47
C THR A 257 23.20 6.30 -9.76
N SER A 258 23.13 7.16 -8.73
CA SER A 258 23.29 8.62 -8.82
C SER A 258 22.17 9.35 -9.56
N LYS A 259 21.03 8.69 -9.79
CA LYS A 259 19.85 9.32 -10.38
C LYS A 259 18.98 9.93 -9.27
N ALA A 260 18.52 11.15 -9.51
CA ALA A 260 17.77 11.94 -8.54
C ALA A 260 16.27 11.93 -8.82
N TYR A 261 15.48 11.87 -7.75
CA TYR A 261 14.02 11.82 -7.79
C TYR A 261 13.41 12.69 -6.71
N PHE A 262 12.18 13.14 -6.94
CA PHE A 262 11.39 13.83 -5.92
C PHE A 262 10.33 12.90 -5.38
N LEU A 263 10.41 12.64 -4.07
CA LEU A 263 9.53 11.75 -3.33
C LEU A 263 8.77 12.54 -2.28
N THR A 264 7.55 12.13 -1.97
CA THR A 264 6.74 12.76 -0.91
C THR A 264 6.89 11.98 0.37
N ILE A 265 7.29 12.66 1.44
CA ILE A 265 7.32 12.14 2.81
C ILE A 265 6.22 12.80 3.63
N GLY A 266 5.88 12.21 4.77
CA GLY A 266 4.90 12.78 5.69
C GLY A 266 5.05 12.31 7.12
N VAL A 267 4.59 13.16 8.04
CA VAL A 267 4.42 12.85 9.46
C VAL A 267 3.00 13.21 9.86
N ALA A 268 2.38 12.47 10.77
CA ALA A 268 1.06 12.79 11.28
C ALA A 268 0.91 12.50 12.76
N PHE A 269 0.07 13.30 13.41
CA PHE A 269 -0.20 13.24 14.84
C PHE A 269 -1.70 13.15 15.06
N VAL A 270 -2.12 12.32 16.01
CA VAL A 270 -3.53 12.19 16.38
C VAL A 270 -3.90 13.36 17.29
N LEU A 271 -5.07 13.96 17.06
CA LEU A 271 -5.62 15.02 17.89
C LEU A 271 -6.67 14.44 18.83
N GLY A 272 -6.54 14.73 20.12
CA GLY A 272 -7.54 14.45 21.15
C GLY A 272 -8.67 15.48 21.18
N ILE A 273 -9.57 15.34 22.16
CA ILE A 273 -10.80 16.14 22.31
C ILE A 273 -10.53 17.66 22.37
N ASN A 274 -9.38 18.06 22.96
CA ASN A 274 -8.99 19.46 23.11
C ASN A 274 -8.04 19.95 22.00
N ASN A 275 -7.97 19.23 20.87
CA ASN A 275 -7.00 19.45 19.80
C ASN A 275 -5.52 19.38 20.22
N GLN A 276 -5.22 18.83 21.40
CA GLN A 276 -3.85 18.49 21.78
C GLN A 276 -3.46 17.12 21.21
N ILE A 277 -2.17 16.86 21.07
CA ILE A 277 -1.69 15.58 20.58
C ILE A 277 -2.10 14.46 21.56
N ALA A 278 -2.71 13.41 21.02
CA ALA A 278 -3.12 12.24 21.78
C ALA A 278 -2.27 11.03 21.40
N ILE A 279 -1.86 10.27 22.42
CA ILE A 279 -1.22 8.97 22.28
C ILE A 279 -1.99 7.97 23.16
N GLY A 280 -2.09 6.73 22.72
CA GLY A 280 -2.83 5.70 23.46
C GLY A 280 -2.94 4.38 22.70
N PRO A 281 -3.21 3.26 23.39
CA PRO A 281 -3.36 1.95 22.75
C PRO A 281 -4.41 1.93 21.62
N GLU A 282 -5.44 2.77 21.70
CA GLU A 282 -6.50 2.96 20.71
C GLU A 282 -6.02 3.59 19.40
N HIS A 283 -4.87 4.28 19.43
CA HIS A 283 -4.27 4.99 18.31
C HIS A 283 -2.98 4.31 17.80
N ASP A 284 -2.54 3.23 18.45
CA ASP A 284 -1.29 2.51 18.14
C ASP A 284 -1.18 2.11 16.66
N HIS A 285 -2.30 1.78 16.01
CA HIS A 285 -2.30 1.41 14.58
C HIS A 285 -1.84 2.54 13.64
N TYR A 286 -1.85 3.80 14.08
CA TYR A 286 -1.34 4.91 13.28
C TYR A 286 0.18 5.02 13.29
N TYR A 287 0.85 4.65 14.38
CA TYR A 287 2.27 4.97 14.56
C TYR A 287 3.18 3.78 14.89
N ARG A 288 2.61 2.63 15.29
CA ARG A 288 3.37 1.41 15.57
C ARG A 288 4.31 1.06 14.42
N TYR A 289 3.79 1.10 13.19
CA TYR A 289 4.52 0.73 11.98
C TYR A 289 4.80 1.92 11.08
N ALA A 290 5.92 1.86 10.36
CA ALA A 290 6.22 2.82 9.31
C ALA A 290 5.23 2.66 8.15
N TRP A 291 4.87 3.76 7.50
CA TRP A 291 3.96 3.76 6.36
C TRP A 291 4.71 3.90 5.04
N CYS A 292 4.22 3.17 4.04
CA CYS A 292 4.56 3.32 2.62
C CYS A 292 3.25 3.38 1.84
N SER A 293 2.56 4.52 1.95
CA SER A 293 1.14 4.73 1.59
C SER A 293 0.15 3.96 2.46
N LEU A 294 0.46 2.69 2.76
CA LEU A 294 -0.22 1.80 3.69
C LEU A 294 0.74 1.40 4.84
N PRO A 295 0.23 0.95 5.98
CA PRO A 295 1.07 0.46 7.07
C PRO A 295 1.94 -0.72 6.60
N THR A 296 3.22 -0.68 6.94
CA THR A 296 4.12 -1.84 6.82
C THR A 296 4.06 -2.68 8.09
N ARG A 297 4.97 -3.66 8.25
CA ARG A 297 5.19 -4.35 9.54
C ARG A 297 6.46 -3.90 10.24
N HIS A 298 7.13 -2.88 9.72
CA HIS A 298 8.38 -2.41 10.29
C HIS A 298 8.08 -1.47 11.46
N GLU A 299 8.23 -2.00 12.68
CA GLU A 299 7.94 -1.28 13.92
C GLU A 299 8.88 -0.08 14.08
N THR A 300 8.34 1.09 14.39
CA THR A 300 9.12 2.32 14.57
C THR A 300 9.38 2.61 16.05
N ARG A 301 8.42 2.24 16.90
CA ARG A 301 8.27 2.66 18.30
C ARG A 301 8.25 4.18 18.50
N LEU A 302 7.88 4.91 17.45
CA LEU A 302 7.53 6.32 17.55
C LEU A 302 6.07 6.42 18.02
N ASN A 303 5.74 7.54 18.67
CA ASN A 303 4.36 7.85 19.08
C ASN A 303 3.60 8.69 18.03
N TYR A 304 4.09 8.70 16.79
CA TYR A 304 3.54 9.48 15.69
C TYR A 304 3.78 8.78 14.35
N ALA A 305 2.85 8.98 13.42
CA ALA A 305 2.86 8.28 12.15
C ALA A 305 3.94 8.86 11.24
N VAL A 306 4.74 8.00 10.60
CA VAL A 306 5.75 8.40 9.62
C VAL A 306 5.53 7.67 8.31
N ASN A 307 5.54 8.41 7.20
CA ASN A 307 5.31 7.88 5.87
C ASN A 307 6.39 8.32 4.91
N ALA A 308 6.97 7.36 4.20
CA ALA A 308 7.85 7.61 3.07
C ALA A 308 7.78 6.42 2.10
N PRO A 309 8.11 6.62 0.81
CA PRO A 309 8.27 5.52 -0.14
C PRO A 309 9.59 4.78 0.13
N PHE A 310 9.67 4.11 1.28
CA PHE A 310 10.83 3.31 1.65
C PHE A 310 11.01 2.13 0.70
N ILE A 311 12.25 1.70 0.54
CA ILE A 311 12.59 0.46 -0.14
C ILE A 311 12.40 -0.68 0.86
N LEU A 312 11.42 -1.54 0.60
CA LEU A 312 11.02 -2.63 1.48
C LEU A 312 11.51 -4.00 1.00
N SER A 313 11.55 -4.97 1.90
CA SER A 313 11.65 -6.40 1.57
C SER A 313 10.50 -6.82 0.63
N PRO A 314 10.63 -7.94 -0.12
CA PRO A 314 9.58 -8.39 -1.04
C PRO A 314 8.20 -8.60 -0.41
N ASN A 315 8.15 -9.02 0.87
CA ASN A 315 6.92 -9.16 1.64
C ASN A 315 6.44 -7.87 2.30
N ARG A 316 7.12 -6.74 2.07
CA ARG A 316 6.81 -5.42 2.65
C ARG A 316 6.82 -5.35 4.18
N GLU A 317 7.40 -6.34 4.85
CA GLU A 317 7.42 -6.39 6.31
C GLU A 317 8.56 -5.58 6.93
N ALA A 318 9.68 -5.40 6.20
CA ALA A 318 10.84 -4.68 6.71
C ALA A 318 11.41 -3.70 5.68
N LEU A 319 12.05 -2.63 6.17
CA LEU A 319 12.89 -1.78 5.33
C LEU A 319 14.13 -2.57 4.90
N LYS A 320 14.53 -2.46 3.62
CA LYS A 320 15.80 -3.04 3.16
C LYS A 320 16.97 -2.33 3.82
N ASN A 321 17.88 -3.13 4.38
CA ASN A 321 19.15 -2.68 4.92
C ASN A 321 20.08 -2.17 3.80
N ASN A 322 21.08 -1.36 4.17
CA ASN A 322 22.13 -0.86 3.26
C ASN A 322 21.60 -0.09 2.04
N ARG A 323 20.47 0.60 2.20
CA ARG A 323 19.89 1.50 1.18
C ARG A 323 20.13 2.95 1.56
N THR A 324 20.94 3.64 0.76
CA THR A 324 21.22 5.08 0.94
C THR A 324 19.95 5.90 0.79
N GLU A 325 18.99 5.43 0.01
CA GLU A 325 17.67 6.01 -0.16
C GLU A 325 16.88 6.03 1.15
N ASN A 326 16.81 4.88 1.85
CA ASN A 326 16.11 4.78 3.13
C ASN A 326 16.76 5.70 4.16
N THR A 327 18.09 5.77 4.22
CA THR A 327 18.81 6.71 5.09
C THR A 327 18.47 8.17 4.78
N GLN A 328 18.45 8.56 3.49
CA GLN A 328 18.05 9.91 3.08
C GLN A 328 16.60 10.22 3.47
N LEU A 329 15.68 9.27 3.28
CA LEU A 329 14.26 9.42 3.65
C LEU A 329 14.08 9.59 5.17
N ILE A 330 14.79 8.80 5.99
CA ILE A 330 14.76 8.93 7.46
C ILE A 330 15.27 10.30 7.90
N ASN A 331 16.39 10.77 7.35
CA ASN A 331 16.93 12.08 7.69
C ASN A 331 15.99 13.21 7.25
N ALA A 332 15.35 13.08 6.09
CA ALA A 332 14.35 14.02 5.62
C ALA A 332 13.10 14.02 6.51
N LEU A 333 12.65 12.86 7.00
CA LEU A 333 11.57 12.76 7.98
C LEU A 333 11.94 13.39 9.32
N ALA A 334 13.20 13.30 9.76
CA ALA A 334 13.65 13.97 10.98
C ALA A 334 13.58 15.49 10.85
N LEU A 335 13.98 16.05 9.70
CA LEU A 335 13.83 17.48 9.43
C LEU A 335 12.35 17.90 9.35
N LEU A 336 11.51 17.10 8.69
CA LEU A 336 10.07 17.34 8.62
C LEU A 336 9.42 17.28 10.02
N MET A 337 9.87 16.37 10.89
CA MET A 337 9.44 16.28 12.28
C MET A 337 9.78 17.56 13.06
N GLU A 338 11.00 18.08 12.92
CA GLU A 338 11.38 19.34 13.58
C GLU A 338 10.46 20.50 13.16
N MET A 339 10.14 20.56 11.88
CA MET A 339 9.27 21.59 11.32
C MET A 339 7.82 21.43 11.73
N ALA A 340 7.32 20.19 11.72
CA ALA A 340 5.95 19.88 12.10
C ALA A 340 5.68 20.29 13.55
N LEU A 341 6.58 19.98 14.49
CA LEU A 341 6.41 20.35 15.90
C LEU A 341 6.43 21.85 16.13
N LYS A 342 7.27 22.60 15.41
CA LYS A 342 7.25 24.07 15.43
C LYS A 342 5.90 24.62 14.95
N SER A 343 5.40 24.11 13.83
CA SER A 343 4.07 24.49 13.33
C SER A 343 2.94 24.09 14.27
N LEU A 344 3.03 22.93 14.93
CA LEU A 344 2.04 22.52 15.93
C LEU A 344 2.02 23.46 17.14
N LYS A 345 3.19 23.96 17.57
CA LYS A 345 3.27 24.98 18.61
C LYS A 345 2.61 26.29 18.19
N GLU A 346 2.89 26.76 16.98
CA GLU A 346 2.27 27.98 16.40
C GLU A 346 0.75 27.83 16.23
N MET A 347 0.26 26.61 16.00
CA MET A 347 -1.17 26.29 15.87
C MET A 347 -1.86 25.98 17.21
N GLU A 348 -1.16 26.10 18.34
CA GLU A 348 -1.67 25.80 19.69
C GLU A 348 -2.12 24.33 19.90
N TYR A 349 -1.58 23.40 19.11
CA TYR A 349 -1.79 21.95 19.25
C TYR A 349 -0.72 21.25 20.09
N LEU A 350 0.27 22.01 20.58
CA LEU A 350 1.38 21.50 21.38
C LEU A 350 1.53 22.31 22.67
N ASP A 351 1.36 21.63 23.79
CA ASP A 351 1.53 22.13 25.16
C ASP A 351 2.47 21.21 25.98
N GLU A 352 2.54 21.42 27.29
CA GLU A 352 3.40 20.63 28.19
C GLU A 352 3.01 19.15 28.24
N SER A 353 1.74 18.80 27.96
CA SER A 353 1.27 17.42 27.93
C SER A 353 1.91 16.60 26.80
N PHE A 354 2.46 17.27 25.78
CA PHE A 354 3.21 16.59 24.72
C PHE A 354 4.47 15.89 25.25
N ASN A 355 4.97 16.25 26.44
CA ASN A 355 6.08 15.52 27.08
C ASN A 355 5.77 14.01 27.19
N ASP A 356 4.51 13.66 27.49
CA ASP A 356 4.07 12.27 27.61
C ASP A 356 3.99 11.58 26.23
N SER A 357 3.89 12.37 25.16
CA SER A 357 3.89 11.90 23.77
C SER A 357 5.29 11.71 23.20
N LEU A 358 6.35 12.12 23.89
CA LEU A 358 7.72 11.95 23.40
C LEU A 358 8.13 10.47 23.36
N PRO A 359 8.86 10.04 22.32
CA PRO A 359 9.36 8.68 22.23
C PRO A 359 10.42 8.38 23.29
N ASP A 360 10.35 7.21 23.92
CA ASP A 360 11.43 6.71 24.78
C ASP A 360 12.60 6.18 23.93
N LEU A 361 13.69 6.95 23.90
CA LEU A 361 14.91 6.65 23.13
C LEU A 361 15.49 5.25 23.42
N LYS A 362 15.22 4.65 24.58
CA LYS A 362 15.69 3.30 24.92
C LYS A 362 15.06 2.23 24.04
N TYR A 363 13.83 2.45 23.59
CA TYR A 363 13.04 1.43 22.88
C TYR A 363 12.93 1.68 21.37
N ILE A 364 13.30 2.86 20.89
CA ILE A 364 13.22 3.23 19.46
C ILE A 364 13.97 2.24 18.58
N THR A 365 13.31 1.81 17.50
CA THR A 365 13.97 1.04 16.44
C THR A 365 15.12 1.87 15.87
N THR A 366 16.34 1.33 15.87
CA THR A 366 17.59 2.06 15.58
C THR A 366 17.52 2.94 14.32
N GLY A 367 16.87 2.47 13.25
CA GLY A 367 16.71 3.21 12.00
C GLY A 367 15.86 4.48 12.11
N PHE A 368 15.00 4.61 13.13
CA PHE A 368 14.10 5.75 13.35
C PHE A 368 14.60 6.70 14.45
N MET A 369 15.74 6.38 15.08
CA MET A 369 16.39 7.20 16.11
C MET A 369 16.58 8.68 15.71
N PRO A 370 16.97 9.02 14.45
CA PRO A 370 17.09 10.43 14.05
C PRO A 370 15.80 11.23 14.22
N ILE A 371 14.65 10.61 13.93
CA ILE A 371 13.33 11.25 14.02
C ILE A 371 12.94 11.45 15.48
N ALA A 372 13.20 10.47 16.35
CA ALA A 372 12.96 10.58 17.79
C ALA A 372 13.80 11.71 18.44
N LYS A 373 15.09 11.78 18.10
CA LYS A 373 15.98 12.84 18.57
C LYS A 373 15.54 14.22 18.09
N ALA A 374 15.09 14.34 16.84
CA ALA A 374 14.54 15.58 16.31
C ALA A 374 13.32 16.05 17.11
N ALA A 375 12.41 15.14 17.46
CA ALA A 375 11.23 15.48 18.24
C ALA A 375 11.56 16.03 19.64
N ILE A 376 12.41 15.31 20.39
CA ILE A 376 12.85 15.72 21.74
C ILE A 376 13.59 17.05 21.70
N LYS A 377 14.50 17.22 20.73
CA LYS A 377 15.25 18.47 20.56
C LYS A 377 14.32 19.67 20.37
N VAL A 378 13.32 19.55 19.49
CA VAL A 378 12.41 20.67 19.23
C VAL A 378 11.49 20.93 20.41
N PHE A 379 10.97 19.89 21.07
CA PHE A 379 10.16 20.06 22.27
C PHE A 379 10.90 20.91 23.33
N ASN A 380 12.16 20.57 23.62
CA ASN A 380 13.00 21.32 24.57
C ASN A 380 13.36 22.75 24.12
N MET A 381 13.14 23.11 22.86
CA MET A 381 13.40 24.45 22.33
C MET A 381 12.15 25.35 22.32
N VAL A 382 10.96 24.77 22.25
CA VAL A 382 9.69 25.49 22.02
C VAL A 382 8.74 25.47 23.22
N MET A 383 9.05 24.63 24.21
CA MET A 383 8.47 24.62 25.54
C MET A 383 9.47 25.21 26.51
#